data_AF-A0A150NFU9-F1
#
_entry.id   AF-A0A150NFU9-F1
#
_cell.length_a   1.000
_cell.length_b   1.000
_cell.length_c   1.000
_cell.angle_alpha   90.00
_cell.angle_beta   90.00
_cell.angle_gamma   90.00
#
_symmetry.space_group_name_H-M   'P 1'
#
loop_
_entity.id
_entity.type
_entity.pdbx_description
1 polymer ?
#
loop_
_entity_poly.entity_id
_entity_poly.type
_entity_poly.pdbx_seq_one_letter_code
_entity_poly.pdbx_strand_id
1 'polypeptide(L)'
;MTKYKHLLWIAGLVIILVSLFSLNGCSFWGETIPKNRTKEQYEFEKTFEPIFKFLEQDKKDFTEVKSYTSDVYMKNQSEVKKVRSGLRY
;
A
#
# COMPACT_ATOMS: atom_id res chain seq x y z
N MET A 1 -3.40 25.62 43.93
CA MET A 1 -2.44 25.66 42.79
C MET A 1 -1.72 24.33 42.52
N THR A 2 -1.95 23.25 43.28
CA THR A 2 -1.23 21.96 43.10
C THR A 2 -1.80 21.07 42.01
N LYS A 3 -3.12 21.10 41.80
CA LYS A 3 -3.83 20.27 40.80
C LYS A 3 -3.41 20.54 39.36
N TYR A 4 -3.17 21.81 39.02
CA TYR A 4 -2.73 22.23 37.68
C TYR A 4 -1.30 21.77 37.35
N LYS A 5 -0.43 21.64 38.36
CA LYS A 5 0.96 21.18 38.16
C LYS A 5 1.02 19.75 37.65
N HIS A 6 0.20 18.86 38.20
CA HIS A 6 0.13 17.47 37.72
C HIS A 6 -0.46 17.37 36.32
N LEU A 7 -1.45 18.20 36.01
CA LEU A 7 -2.08 18.24 34.70
C LEU A 7 -1.10 18.72 33.61
N LEU A 8 -0.30 19.75 33.91
CA LEU A 8 0.77 20.22 33.04
C LEU A 8 1.90 19.19 32.87
N TRP A 9 2.24 18.44 33.93
CA TRP A 9 3.23 17.37 33.84
C TRP A 9 2.73 16.24 32.92
N ILE A 10 1.50 15.78 33.10
CA ILE A 10 0.92 14.73 32.25
C ILE A 10 0.86 15.19 30.78
N ALA A 11 0.47 16.44 30.52
CA ALA A 11 0.46 16.99 29.17
C ALA A 11 1.86 16.97 28.53
N GLY A 12 2.91 17.35 29.28
CA GLY A 12 4.29 17.27 28.82
C GLY A 12 4.75 15.84 28.51
N LEU A 13 4.38 14.87 29.37
CA LEU A 13 4.70 13.46 29.16
C LEU A 13 4.06 12.91 27.87
N VAL A 14 2.80 13.25 27.61
CA VAL A 14 2.09 12.83 26.40
C VAL A 14 2.74 13.40 25.15
N ILE A 15 3.14 14.67 25.16
CA ILE A 15 3.80 15.32 24.02
C ILE A 15 5.13 14.62 23.69
N ILE A 16 5.90 14.24 24.71
CA ILE A 16 7.17 13.51 24.55
C ILE A 16 6.92 12.10 23.99
N LEU A 17 5.90 11.38 24.47
CA LEU A 17 5.52 10.07 23.97
C LEU A 17 5.07 10.12 22.49
N VAL A 18 4.26 11.11 22.12
CA VAL A 18 3.80 11.32 20.74
C VAL A 18 4.98 11.67 19.83
N SER A 19 5.90 12.54 20.26
CA SER A 19 7.07 12.90 19.46
C SER A 19 8.04 11.74 19.28
N LEU A 20 8.26 10.92 20.31
CA LEU A 20 9.01 9.67 20.21
C LEU A 20 8.34 8.67 19.26
N PHE A 21 7.02 8.56 19.28
CA PHE A 21 6.29 7.67 18.37
C PHE A 21 6.36 8.14 16.92
N SER A 22 6.29 9.46 16.67
CA SER A 22 6.47 10.05 15.34
C SER A 22 7.91 9.93 14.81
N LEU A 23 8.92 10.09 15.68
CA LEU A 23 10.34 10.02 15.29
C LEU A 23 10.83 8.59 15.03
N ASN A 24 10.29 7.59 15.76
CA ASN A 24 10.64 6.19 15.57
C ASN A 24 9.89 5.52 14.41
N GLY A 25 9.05 6.27 13.69
CA GLY A 25 8.24 5.77 12.59
C GLY A 25 7.15 4.82 13.11
N CYS A 26 5.89 5.23 12.97
CA CYS A 26 4.73 4.37 13.16
C CYS A 26 4.76 3.21 12.14
N SER A 27 5.52 2.17 12.47
CA SER A 27 5.60 0.91 11.74
C SER A 27 4.80 -0.19 12.44
N PHE A 28 4.09 0.15 13.53
CA PHE A 28 3.20 -0.79 14.21
C PHE A 28 1.97 -1.19 13.38
N TRP A 29 1.69 -0.41 12.33
CA TRP A 29 0.73 -0.70 11.26
C TRP A 29 1.43 -0.82 9.89
N GLY A 30 2.72 -1.16 9.87
CA GLY A 30 3.35 -1.62 8.65
C GLY A 30 2.68 -2.93 8.24
N GLU A 31 2.19 -3.03 7.01
CA GLU A 31 1.62 -4.28 6.53
C GLU A 31 2.57 -5.44 6.82
N THR A 32 2.06 -6.42 7.55
CA THR A 32 2.77 -7.66 7.81
C THR A 32 2.99 -8.36 6.48
N ILE A 33 4.21 -8.25 5.97
CA ILE A 33 4.65 -8.98 4.79
C ILE A 33 4.38 -10.47 5.05
N PRO A 34 3.59 -11.15 4.20
CA PRO A 34 3.36 -12.57 4.36
C PRO A 34 4.70 -13.31 4.37
N LYS A 35 4.89 -14.27 5.29
CA LYS A 35 6.14 -15.05 5.42
C LYS A 35 6.59 -15.74 4.11
N ASN A 36 5.70 -15.88 3.13
CA ASN A 36 5.93 -16.49 1.82
C ASN A 36 6.56 -15.53 0.77
N ARG A 37 6.80 -14.25 1.10
CA ARG A 37 7.26 -13.25 0.13
C ARG A 37 8.47 -12.48 0.63
N THR A 38 9.34 -12.09 -0.30
CA THR A 38 10.38 -11.08 -0.01
C THR A 38 9.77 -9.69 0.02
N LYS A 39 10.43 -8.76 0.70
CA LYS A 39 9.96 -7.36 0.79
C LYS A 39 9.77 -6.72 -0.59
N GLU A 40 10.73 -6.93 -1.49
CA GLU A 40 10.68 -6.39 -2.86
C GLU A 40 9.50 -6.97 -3.66
N GLN A 41 9.24 -8.28 -3.51
CA GLN A 41 8.09 -8.92 -4.16
C GLN A 41 6.76 -8.38 -3.63
N TYR A 42 6.68 -8.17 -2.32
CA TYR A 42 5.47 -7.62 -1.70
C TYR A 42 5.20 -6.17 -2.14
N GLU A 43 6.23 -5.33 -2.20
CA GLU A 43 6.13 -3.96 -2.71
C GLU A 43 5.75 -3.92 -4.20
N PHE A 44 6.27 -4.87 -4.99
CA PHE A 44 5.89 -5.01 -6.40
C PHE A 44 4.43 -5.47 -6.55
N GLU A 45 3.99 -6.50 -5.80
CA GLU A 45 2.61 -7.01 -5.80
C GLU A 45 1.61 -5.89 -5.47
N LYS A 46 1.95 -5.00 -4.53
CA LYS A 46 1.13 -3.83 -4.21
C LYS A 46 0.92 -2.87 -5.38
N THR A 47 1.86 -2.78 -6.31
CA THR A 47 1.72 -1.91 -7.50
C THR A 47 0.55 -2.37 -8.38
N PHE A 48 0.14 -3.65 -8.28
CA PHE A 48 -1.00 -4.21 -9.01
C PHE A 48 -2.34 -4.12 -8.25
N GLU A 49 -2.34 -3.65 -6.99
CA GLU A 49 -3.55 -3.51 -6.18
C GLU A 49 -4.66 -2.68 -6.87
N PRO A 50 -4.38 -1.55 -7.55
CA PRO A 50 -5.41 -0.80 -8.27
C PRO A 50 -6.05 -1.61 -9.41
N ILE A 51 -5.30 -2.52 -10.04
CA ILE A 51 -5.81 -3.38 -11.12
C ILE A 51 -6.74 -4.45 -10.53
N PHE A 52 -6.36 -5.07 -9.40
CA PHE A 52 -7.24 -6.03 -8.74
C PHE A 52 -8.54 -5.38 -8.26
N LYS A 53 -8.45 -4.20 -7.62
CA LYS A 53 -9.64 -3.40 -7.24
C LYS A 53 -10.50 -3.03 -8.42
N PHE A 54 -9.88 -2.68 -9.55
CA PHE A 54 -10.63 -2.48 -10.78
C PHE A 54 -11.37 -3.77 -11.14
N LEU A 55 -10.67 -4.91 -11.28
CA LEU A 55 -11.26 -6.18 -11.72
C LEU A 55 -12.34 -6.74 -10.77
N GLU A 56 -12.23 -6.52 -9.47
CA GLU A 56 -13.17 -7.00 -8.44
C GLU A 56 -14.54 -6.30 -8.44
N GLN A 57 -14.68 -5.17 -9.15
CA GLN A 57 -15.96 -4.47 -9.24
C GLN A 57 -17.02 -5.32 -9.96
N ASP A 58 -18.03 -5.80 -9.20
CA ASP A 58 -19.16 -6.63 -9.65
C ASP A 58 -19.98 -6.01 -10.79
N LYS A 59 -20.12 -4.68 -10.81
CA LYS A 59 -20.84 -3.94 -11.85
C LYS A 59 -19.88 -2.96 -12.52
N LYS A 60 -19.20 -3.45 -13.54
CA LYS A 60 -18.45 -2.60 -14.44
C LYS A 60 -19.38 -2.07 -15.50
N ASP A 61 -19.55 -0.75 -15.52
CA ASP A 61 -20.18 -0.10 -16.65
C ASP A 61 -19.16 -0.04 -17.80
N PHE A 62 -19.16 -1.09 -18.63
CA PHE A 62 -18.31 -1.14 -19.83
C PHE A 62 -18.90 -0.37 -21.01
N THR A 63 -20.03 0.35 -20.82
CA THR A 63 -20.71 1.05 -21.92
C THR A 63 -19.80 2.08 -22.59
N GLU A 64 -18.80 2.59 -21.87
CA GLU A 64 -17.79 3.52 -22.40
C GLU A 64 -16.46 2.83 -22.81
N VAL A 65 -16.20 1.60 -22.33
CA VAL A 65 -14.92 0.90 -22.54
C VAL A 65 -15.10 -0.35 -23.41
N LYS A 66 -14.84 -0.22 -24.71
CA LYS A 66 -14.97 -1.31 -25.70
C LYS A 66 -13.86 -2.38 -25.61
N SER A 67 -12.71 -2.05 -25.02
CA SER A 67 -11.59 -2.98 -24.89
C SER A 67 -10.61 -2.52 -23.83
N TYR A 68 -10.17 -3.45 -22.98
CA TYR A 68 -9.08 -3.22 -22.03
C TYR A 68 -7.89 -4.09 -22.42
N THR A 69 -6.71 -3.48 -22.60
CA THR A 69 -5.45 -4.18 -22.90
C THR A 69 -4.39 -3.73 -21.90
N SER A 70 -3.73 -4.69 -21.25
CA SER A 70 -2.56 -4.44 -20.41
C SER A 70 -1.34 -5.14 -21.02
N ASP A 71 -0.24 -4.40 -21.17
CA ASP A 71 1.03 -4.90 -21.67
C ASP A 71 2.05 -4.86 -20.52
N VAL A 72 2.52 -6.02 -20.08
CA VAL A 72 3.56 -6.15 -19.06
C VAL A 72 4.88 -6.50 -19.73
N TYR A 73 5.91 -5.70 -19.46
CA TYR A 73 7.26 -5.89 -19.96
C TYR A 73 8.15 -6.41 -18.85
N MET A 74 8.52 -7.69 -18.93
CA MET A 74 9.50 -8.28 -18.02
C MET A 74 10.86 -8.27 -18.70
N LYS A 75 11.79 -7.44 -18.19
CA LYS A 75 13.18 -7.40 -18.65
C LYS A 75 14.03 -8.22 -17.69
N ASN A 76 14.57 -9.34 -18.16
CA ASN A 76 15.51 -10.15 -17.39
C ASN A 76 16.82 -10.24 -18.16
N GLN A 77 17.81 -9.42 -17.75
CA GLN A 77 19.21 -9.26 -18.23
C GLN A 77 19.52 -9.41 -19.74
N SER A 78 19.04 -10.45 -20.43
CA SER A 78 19.22 -10.73 -21.86
C SER A 78 17.90 -10.91 -22.66
N GLU A 79 16.75 -11.13 -22.02
CA GLU A 79 15.48 -11.39 -22.72
C GLU A 79 14.36 -10.43 -22.27
N VAL A 80 13.62 -9.89 -23.24
CA VAL A 80 12.39 -9.13 -23.02
C VAL A 80 11.20 -10.04 -23.34
N LYS A 81 10.41 -10.39 -22.32
CA LYS A 81 9.16 -11.13 -22.52
C LYS A 81 7.99 -10.16 -22.43
N LYS A 82 7.18 -10.12 -23.49
CA LYS A 82 5.93 -9.36 -23.56
C LYS A 82 4.78 -10.29 -23.23
N VAL A 83 4.06 -9.97 -22.15
CA VAL A 83 2.79 -10.63 -21.82
C VAL A 83 1.68 -9.64 -22.09
N ARG A 84 0.78 -10.00 -23.01
CA ARG A 84 -0.42 -9.23 -23.33
C ARG A 84 -1.62 -9.94 -22.73
N SER A 85 -2.35 -9.25 -21.87
CA SER A 85 -3.66 -9.69 -21.40
C SER A 85 -4.74 -8.74 -21.93
N GLY A 86 -5.83 -9.30 -22.44
CA GLY A 86 -6.93 -8.53 -22.99
C GLY A 86 -8.26 -9.22 -22.70
N LEU A 87 -9.24 -8.44 -22.28
CA LEU A 87 -10.63 -8.87 -22.13
C LEU A 87 -11.44 -8.10 -23.17
N ARG A 88 -12.22 -8.84 -23.97
CA ARG A 88 -13.13 -8.30 -24.97
C ARG A 88 -14.55 -8.58 -24.47
N TYR A 89 -15.33 -7.52 -24.30
CA TYR A 89 -16.72 -7.56 -23.82
C TYR A 89 -17.68 -7.47 -25.00
#